data_AF-A0A2W5PXX7-F1
#
_entry.id   AF-A0A2W5PXX7-F1
#
_cell.length_a   1.000
_cell.length_b   1.000
_cell.length_c   1.000
_cell.angle_alpha   90.00
_cell.angle_beta   90.00
_cell.angle_gamma   90.00
#
_symmetry.space_group_name_H-M   'P 1'
#
loop_
_entity.id
_entity.type
_entity.pdbx_description
1 polymer ?
#
loop_
_entity_poly.entity_id
_entity_poly.type
_entity_poly.pdbx_seq_one_letter_code
_entity_poly.pdbx_strand_id
1 'polypeptide(L)'
;AATPASDFICGTLQLAAGMNLHVFTTGRGTPYGLAEVPVIKVATRSELARRWHDLMDVNAGRIADGEAGIEDVGWELFHLMLEVASGRRKTWAEQWKLHNALVLFNPAPVT
;
A
#
# COMPACT_ATOMS: atom_id res chain seq x y z
N ALA A 1 -8.71 -6.35 -14.27
CA ALA A 1 -8.35 -5.24 -15.17
C ALA A 1 -6.85 -5.27 -15.42
N ALA A 2 -6.37 -4.85 -16.60
CA ALA A 2 -4.95 -4.68 -16.86
C ALA A 2 -4.58 -3.20 -16.69
N THR A 3 -3.48 -2.93 -15.99
CA THR A 3 -3.00 -1.56 -15.70
C THR A 3 -1.49 -1.48 -15.91
N PRO A 4 -0.92 -0.33 -16.29
CA PRO A 4 0.52 -0.12 -16.26
C PRO A 4 1.10 -0.26 -14.85
N ALA A 5 2.40 -0.58 -14.76
CA ALA A 5 3.10 -0.78 -13.49
C ALA A 5 3.49 0.52 -12.75
N SER A 6 3.37 1.68 -13.39
CA SER A 6 3.64 2.97 -12.74
C SER A 6 2.68 3.18 -11.57
N ASP A 7 3.20 3.31 -10.35
CA ASP A 7 2.44 3.28 -9.09
C ASP A 7 1.16 4.14 -9.11
N PHE A 8 1.27 5.41 -9.54
CA PHE A 8 0.14 6.34 -9.57
C PHE A 8 -0.88 6.01 -10.64
N ILE A 9 -0.43 5.53 -11.81
CA ILE A 9 -1.34 5.09 -12.89
C ILE A 9 -2.05 3.80 -12.46
N CYS A 10 -1.30 2.85 -11.91
CA CYS A 10 -1.81 1.58 -11.42
C CYS A 10 -2.90 1.80 -10.37
N GLY A 11 -2.59 2.57 -9.33
CA GLY A 11 -3.54 2.89 -8.25
C GLY A 11 -4.79 3.60 -8.76
N THR A 12 -4.62 4.59 -9.64
CA THR A 12 -5.75 5.33 -10.24
C THR A 12 -6.68 4.40 -11.03
N LEU A 13 -6.11 3.48 -11.82
CA LEU A 13 -6.91 2.56 -12.62
C LEU A 13 -7.55 1.43 -11.80
N GLN A 14 -6.89 0.96 -10.74
CA GLN A 14 -7.50 0.02 -9.79
C GLN A 14 -8.67 0.65 -9.03
N LEU A 15 -8.52 1.92 -8.62
CA LEU A 15 -9.61 2.72 -8.07
C LEU A 15 -10.76 2.85 -9.09
N ALA A 16 -10.45 3.20 -10.34
CA ALA A 16 -11.45 3.29 -11.40
C ALA A 16 -12.16 1.95 -11.67
N ALA A 17 -11.52 0.81 -11.37
CA ALA A 17 -12.10 -0.52 -11.42
C ALA A 17 -12.93 -0.90 -10.17
N GLY A 18 -13.04 -0.02 -9.17
CA GLY A 18 -13.88 -0.21 -7.98
C GLY A 18 -13.16 -0.77 -6.75
N MET A 19 -11.82 -0.74 -6.70
CA MET A 19 -11.06 -1.09 -5.49
C MET A 19 -11.38 -0.13 -4.35
N ASN A 20 -11.58 -0.65 -3.13
CA ASN A 20 -11.86 0.16 -1.92
C ASN A 20 -10.71 0.18 -0.90
N LEU A 21 -9.68 -0.64 -1.09
CA LEU A 21 -8.49 -0.72 -0.24
C LEU A 21 -7.33 -1.23 -1.08
N HIS A 22 -6.15 -0.61 -0.94
CA HIS A 22 -4.94 -0.98 -1.68
C HIS A 22 -3.88 -1.54 -0.72
N VAL A 23 -3.39 -2.76 -0.99
CA VAL A 23 -2.18 -3.27 -0.36
C VAL A 23 -1.00 -3.04 -1.30
N PHE A 24 -0.01 -2.26 -0.86
CA PHE A 24 1.16 -1.89 -1.66
C PHE A 24 2.44 -2.44 -1.01
N THR A 25 3.04 -3.45 -1.64
CA THR A 25 4.30 -4.05 -1.16
C THR A 25 5.50 -3.25 -1.68
N THR A 26 6.51 -3.03 -0.84
CA THR A 26 7.69 -2.26 -1.26
C THR A 26 8.97 -2.63 -0.54
N GLY A 27 10.07 -2.59 -1.29
CA GLY A 27 11.44 -2.67 -0.76
C GLY A 27 12.10 -1.31 -0.53
N ARG A 28 11.37 -0.20 -0.74
CA ARG A 28 11.85 1.18 -0.65
C ARG A 28 10.92 2.04 0.22
N GLY A 29 11.45 3.08 0.84
CA GLY A 29 10.67 4.06 1.63
C GLY A 29 9.90 5.03 0.74
N THR A 30 8.93 4.52 -0.04
CA THR A 30 8.12 5.35 -0.92
C THR A 30 7.04 6.11 -0.13
N PRO A 31 6.85 7.42 -0.37
CA PRO A 31 5.72 8.17 0.18
C PRO A 31 4.42 7.96 -0.63
N TYR A 32 4.34 6.91 -1.46
CA TYR A 32 3.13 6.59 -2.22
C TYR A 32 1.89 6.51 -1.32
N GLY A 33 0.80 7.06 -1.84
CA GLY A 33 -0.54 7.07 -1.25
C GLY A 33 -1.56 7.49 -2.31
N LEU A 34 -2.80 7.10 -2.10
CA LEU A 34 -3.96 7.44 -2.93
C LEU A 34 -5.01 8.04 -1.99
N ALA A 35 -5.51 9.24 -2.26
CA ALA A 35 -6.37 9.95 -1.31
C ALA A 35 -7.78 9.34 -1.23
N GLU A 36 -8.18 8.65 -2.30
CA GLU A 36 -9.52 8.15 -2.53
C GLU A 36 -9.77 6.80 -1.83
N VAL A 37 -8.71 6.04 -1.52
CA VAL A 37 -8.78 4.75 -0.82
C VAL A 37 -7.58 4.55 0.11
N PRO A 38 -7.75 3.92 1.27
CA PRO A 38 -6.63 3.64 2.17
C PRO A 38 -5.59 2.73 1.52
N VAL A 39 -4.31 3.06 1.73
CA VAL A 39 -3.16 2.33 1.19
C VAL A 39 -2.36 1.73 2.33
N ILE A 40 -2.48 0.41 2.52
CA ILE A 40 -1.66 -0.36 3.47
C ILE A 40 -0.31 -0.64 2.82
N LYS A 41 0.76 -0.05 3.35
CA LYS A 41 2.13 -0.30 2.88
C LYS A 41 2.79 -1.44 3.64
N VAL A 42 3.26 -2.43 2.89
CA VAL A 42 3.90 -3.64 3.42
C VAL A 42 5.39 -3.62 3.08
N ALA A 43 6.23 -3.54 4.11
CA ALA A 43 7.69 -3.57 3.95
C ALA A 43 8.18 -4.99 3.70
N THR A 44 9.06 -5.18 2.72
CA THR A 44 9.65 -6.51 2.42
C THR A 44 10.78 -6.93 3.36
N ARG A 45 11.29 -6.02 4.21
CA ARG A 45 12.45 -6.25 5.09
C ARG A 45 12.30 -5.48 6.40
N SER A 46 12.72 -6.07 7.52
CA SER A 46 12.57 -5.45 8.84
C SER A 46 13.41 -4.19 9.03
N GLU A 47 14.58 -4.10 8.38
CA GLU A 47 15.37 -2.87 8.36
C GLU A 47 14.61 -1.71 7.71
N LEU A 48 13.86 -1.98 6.63
CA LEU A 48 13.05 -0.96 5.96
C LEU A 48 11.90 -0.51 6.86
N ALA A 49 11.20 -1.46 7.48
CA ALA A 49 10.12 -1.17 8.42
C ALA A 49 10.62 -0.34 9.61
N ARG A 50 11.82 -0.61 10.16
CA ARG A 50 12.41 0.21 11.22
C ARG A 50 12.81 1.60 10.74
N ARG A 51 13.45 1.70 9.57
CA ARG A 51 13.90 2.98 9.01
C ARG A 51 12.73 3.91 8.69
N TRP A 52 11.66 3.37 8.12
CA TRP A 52 10.46 4.09 7.69
C TRP A 52 9.24 3.63 8.49
N HIS A 53 9.38 3.59 9.82
CA HIS A 53 8.37 3.09 10.76
C HIS A 53 7.07 3.89 10.74
N ASP A 54 7.14 5.13 10.25
CA ASP A 54 6.04 6.07 10.06
C ASP A 54 5.48 6.05 8.63
N LEU A 55 5.96 5.16 7.75
CA LEU A 55 5.40 4.92 6.41
C LEU A 55 4.92 3.48 6.18
N MET A 56 5.43 2.52 6.95
CA MET A 56 5.16 1.08 6.78
C MET A 56 4.11 0.63 7.79
N ASP A 57 2.99 0.09 7.29
CA ASP A 57 1.89 -0.39 8.12
C ASP A 57 2.11 -1.84 8.60
N VAL A 58 2.80 -2.65 7.79
CA VAL A 58 3.13 -4.07 8.08
C VAL A 58 4.60 -4.35 7.76
N ASN A 59 5.26 -5.12 8.63
CA ASN A 59 6.61 -5.64 8.41
C ASN A 59 6.59 -7.12 8.01
N ALA A 60 6.63 -7.42 6.71
CA ALA A 60 6.75 -8.79 6.22
C ALA A 60 8.19 -9.34 6.29
N GLY A 61 9.18 -8.50 6.63
CA GLY A 61 10.56 -8.92 6.83
C GLY A 61 10.76 -9.94 7.97
N ARG A 62 9.82 -9.97 8.93
CA ARG A 62 9.77 -10.95 10.03
C ARG A 62 9.79 -12.41 9.54
N ILE A 63 9.30 -12.65 8.33
CA ILE A 63 9.35 -13.97 7.68
C ILE A 63 10.80 -14.37 7.38
N ALA A 64 11.56 -13.46 6.77
CA ALA A 64 12.96 -13.71 6.44
C ALA A 64 13.86 -13.75 7.70
N ASP A 65 13.48 -13.01 8.74
CA ASP A 65 14.19 -13.02 10.03
C ASP A 65 13.90 -14.28 10.86
N GLY A 66 12.93 -15.12 10.46
CA GLY A 66 12.51 -16.32 11.19
C GLY A 66 11.65 -16.04 12.44
N GLU A 67 11.14 -14.82 12.58
CA GLU A 67 10.32 -14.37 13.72
C GLU A 67 8.82 -14.67 13.55
N ALA A 68 8.36 -14.95 12.32
CA ALA A 68 6.98 -15.28 12.00
C ALA A 68 6.89 -16.16 10.74
N GLY A 69 5.87 -17.00 10.64
CA GLY A 69 5.52 -17.71 9.41
C GLY A 69 4.84 -16.80 8.37
N ILE A 70 4.69 -17.31 7.14
CA ILE A 70 3.94 -16.62 6.08
C ILE A 70 2.47 -16.50 6.51
N GLU A 71 1.92 -17.55 7.11
CA GLU A 71 0.54 -17.62 7.59
C GLU A 71 0.27 -16.61 8.70
N ASP A 72 1.24 -16.43 9.62
CA ASP A 72 1.12 -15.47 10.73
C ASP A 72 1.03 -14.04 10.20
N VAL A 73 1.93 -13.66 9.29
CA VAL A 73 1.93 -12.33 8.68
C VAL A 73 0.72 -12.14 7.75
N GLY A 74 0.28 -13.21 7.09
CA GLY A 74 -0.94 -13.22 6.28
C GLY A 74 -2.19 -12.90 7.10
N TRP A 75 -2.35 -13.53 8.27
CA TRP A 75 -3.45 -13.23 9.19
C TRP A 75 -3.34 -11.83 9.79
N GLU A 76 -2.13 -11.38 10.15
CA GLU A 76 -1.88 -10.00 10.60
C GLU A 76 -2.36 -8.97 9.55
N LEU A 77 -1.97 -9.16 8.29
CA LEU A 77 -2.38 -8.30 7.19
C LEU A 77 -3.90 -8.36 6.97
N PHE A 78 -4.50 -9.55 6.98
CA PHE A 78 -5.95 -9.70 6.81
C PHE A 78 -6.74 -8.96 7.90
N HIS A 79 -6.37 -9.13 9.17
CA HIS A 79 -7.01 -8.41 10.26
C HIS A 79 -6.81 -6.90 10.12
N LEU A 80 -5.62 -6.44 9.75
CA LEU A 80 -5.37 -5.02 9.49
C LEU A 80 -6.25 -4.49 8.35
N MET A 81 -6.42 -5.23 7.26
CA MET A 81 -7.31 -4.84 6.16
C MET A 81 -8.75 -4.63 6.65
N LEU A 82 -9.26 -5.50 7.53
CA LEU A 82 -10.59 -5.34 8.12
C LEU A 82 -10.68 -4.12 9.04
N GLU A 83 -9.68 -3.86 9.87
CA GLU A 83 -9.62 -2.68 10.75
C GLU A 83 -9.60 -1.37 9.94
N VAL A 84 -8.81 -1.34 8.87
CA VAL A 84 -8.68 -0.18 7.97
C VAL A 84 -9.97 0.04 7.18
N ALA A 85 -10.51 -1.01 6.56
CA ALA A 85 -11.78 -0.93 5.84
C ALA A 85 -12.96 -0.52 6.75
N SER A 86 -12.91 -0.90 8.04
CA SER A 86 -13.90 -0.49 9.04
C SER A 86 -13.68 0.92 9.59
N GLY A 87 -12.62 1.61 9.19
CA GLY A 87 -12.24 2.93 9.72
C GLY A 87 -11.73 2.92 11.17
N ARG A 88 -11.50 1.73 11.77
CA ARG A 88 -11.00 1.58 13.15
C ARG A 88 -9.51 1.88 13.25
N ARG A 89 -8.77 1.73 12.15
CA ARG A 89 -7.34 2.08 12.05
C ARG A 89 -7.09 2.88 10.79
N LYS A 90 -6.26 3.92 10.90
CA LYS A 90 -5.77 4.70 9.75
C LYS A 90 -4.38 4.22 9.36
N THR A 91 -4.18 4.02 8.07
CA THR A 91 -2.86 3.78 7.48
C THR A 91 -1.95 5.00 7.67
N TRP A 92 -0.64 4.81 7.62
CA TRP A 92 0.29 5.95 7.66
C TRP A 92 0.08 6.95 6.52
N ALA A 93 -0.32 6.47 5.34
CA ALA A 93 -0.67 7.36 4.22
C ALA A 93 -1.80 8.32 4.57
N GLU A 94 -2.85 7.84 5.25
CA GLU A 94 -3.96 8.68 5.72
C GLU A 94 -3.55 9.61 6.87
N GLN A 95 -2.73 9.13 7.81
CA GLN A 95 -2.27 9.93 8.95
C GLN A 95 -1.46 11.14 8.50
N TRP A 96 -0.52 10.94 7.56
CA TRP A 96 0.33 12.01 7.03
C TRP A 96 -0.30 12.75 5.85
N LYS A 97 -1.47 12.33 5.38
CA LYS A 97 -2.15 12.87 4.20
C LYS A 97 -1.25 12.84 2.96
N LEU A 98 -0.59 11.70 2.72
CA LEU A 98 0.27 11.47 1.56
C LEU A 98 -0.61 11.34 0.31
N HIS A 99 -0.98 12.47 -0.27
CA HIS A 99 -1.88 12.54 -1.40
C HIS A 99 -1.11 12.90 -2.67
N ASN A 100 -1.44 12.21 -3.75
CA ASN A 100 -1.00 12.54 -5.10
C ASN A 100 -2.24 12.70 -5.96
N ALA A 101 -2.16 13.53 -7.01
CA ALA A 101 -3.26 13.65 -7.96
C ALA A 101 -3.52 12.31 -8.66
N LEU A 102 -4.78 12.04 -9.00
CA LEU A 102 -5.13 10.91 -9.84
C LEU A 102 -4.42 11.03 -11.20
N VAL A 103 -3.80 9.94 -11.64
CA VAL A 103 -3.05 9.87 -12.91
C VAL A 103 -3.74 8.87 -13.83
N LEU A 104 -4.59 9.39 -14.72
CA LEU A 104 -5.25 8.56 -15.73
C LEU A 104 -4.24 8.05 -16.77
N PHE A 105 -4.47 6.83 -17.24
CA PHE A 105 -3.70 6.28 -18.34
C PHE A 105 -4.22 6.82 -19.67
N ASN A 106 -3.39 7.63 -20.36
CA ASN A 106 -3.63 8.02 -21.75
C ASN A 106 -2.62 7.32 -22.67
N PRO A 107 -3.02 6.27 -23.40
CA PRO A 107 -2.14 5.60 -24.36
C PRO A 107 -2.00 6.35 -25.70
N ALA A 108 -2.85 7.34 -25.97
CA ALA A 108 -2.86 8.08 -27.24
C ALA A 108 -1.84 9.23 -27.22
N PRO A 109 -1.33 9.66 -28.39
CA PRO A 109 -0.46 10.83 -28.47
C PRO A 109 -1.17 12.10 -28.00
N VAL A 110 -0.41 13.00 -27.39
CA VAL A 110 -0.87 14.37 -27.09
C VAL A 110 -0.73 15.19 -28.37
N THR A 111 -1.82 15.83 -28.80
CA THR A 111 -1.86 16.72 -29.98
C THR A 111 -1.53 18.16 -29.60
#